data_AF-A0A519EN15-F1
#
_entry.id   AF-A0A519EN15-F1
#
_cell.length_a   1.000
_cell.length_b   1.000
_cell.length_c   1.000
_cell.angle_alpha   90.00
_cell.angle_beta   90.00
_cell.angle_gamma   90.00
#
_symmetry.space_group_name_H-M   'P 1'
#
loop_
_entity.id
_entity.type
_entity.pdbx_description
1 polymer ?
#
loop_
_entity_poly.entity_id
_entity_poly.type
_entity_poly.pdbx_seq_one_letter_code
_entity_poly.pdbx_strand_id
1 'polypeptide(L)'
;MQNRRRFVSQTAALASAIAYPLVAGAQPKTVKVGVLHPVTGALAYSGQQCRLGALMAIEDINAAGGIKSLGGAKLEAVLGDAQSQPQAGAAEVEKMNEAGVSAIVGAFA
;
A
#
# COMPACT_ATOMS: atom_id res chain seq x y z
N MET A 1 14.85 -31.29 50.38
CA MET A 1 15.11 -32.13 49.19
C MET A 1 14.10 -31.77 48.10
N GLN A 2 14.44 -30.85 47.19
CA GLN A 2 13.53 -30.43 46.12
C GLN A 2 13.54 -31.45 44.97
N ASN A 3 12.33 -31.92 44.63
CA ASN A 3 12.09 -33.03 43.70
C ASN A 3 12.57 -32.72 42.27
N ARG A 4 13.59 -33.46 41.81
CA ARG A 4 14.10 -33.46 40.42
C ARG A 4 12.98 -33.65 39.38
N ARG A 5 11.92 -34.37 39.75
CA ARG A 5 10.72 -34.56 38.92
C ARG A 5 9.95 -33.27 38.62
N ARG A 6 9.87 -32.33 39.57
CA ARG A 6 9.22 -31.03 39.35
C ARG A 6 10.01 -30.14 38.40
N PHE A 7 11.35 -30.20 38.48
CA PHE A 7 12.23 -29.43 37.60
C PHE A 7 12.10 -29.88 36.14
N VAL A 8 12.07 -31.19 35.87
CA VAL A 8 11.91 -31.74 34.51
C VAL A 8 10.52 -31.45 33.93
N SER A 9 9.46 -31.48 34.75
CA SER A 9 8.12 -31.11 34.28
C SER A 9 7.96 -29.61 34.00
N GLN A 10 8.68 -28.74 34.72
CA GLN A 10 8.63 -27.29 34.51
C GLN A 10 9.42 -26.84 33.28
N THR A 11 10.54 -27.49 32.97
CA THR A 11 11.35 -27.16 31.78
C THR A 11 10.69 -27.61 30.48
N ALA A 12 9.96 -28.74 30.47
CA ALA A 12 9.24 -29.21 29.29
C ALA A 12 8.12 -28.25 28.83
N ALA A 13 7.40 -27.62 29.77
CA ALA A 13 6.34 -26.65 29.45
C ALA A 13 6.88 -25.31 28.92
N LEU A 14 8.08 -24.89 29.34
CA LEU A 14 8.77 -23.72 28.80
C LEU A 14 9.33 -23.96 27.40
N ALA A 15 9.79 -25.18 27.10
CA ALA A 15 10.29 -25.54 25.77
C ALA A 15 9.19 -25.57 24.69
N SER A 16 7.95 -25.96 25.04
CA SER A 16 6.83 -25.97 24.09
C SER A 16 6.35 -24.58 23.65
N ALA A 17 6.60 -23.54 24.44
CA ALA A 17 6.19 -22.16 24.10
C ALA A 17 7.08 -21.51 23.03
N ILE A 18 8.30 -22.03 22.82
CA ILE A 18 9.29 -21.50 21.86
C ILE A 18 9.20 -22.20 20.49
N ALA A 19 8.48 -23.32 20.42
CA ALA A 19 8.38 -24.16 19.22
C ALA A 19 7.20 -23.82 18.30
N TYR A 20 6.35 -22.87 18.67
CA TYR A 20 5.42 -22.29 17.71
C TYR A 20 6.23 -21.37 16.80
N PRO A 21 6.35 -21.66 15.49
CA PRO A 21 6.79 -20.63 14.57
C PRO A 21 5.81 -19.49 14.76
N LEU A 22 6.31 -18.35 15.24
CA LEU A 22 5.65 -17.08 15.02
C LEU A 22 5.41 -17.04 13.52
N VAL A 23 4.18 -17.36 13.10
CA VAL A 23 3.69 -17.01 11.78
C VAL A 23 3.64 -15.49 11.84
N ALA A 24 4.79 -14.86 11.68
CA ALA A 24 4.90 -13.48 11.29
C ALA A 24 4.29 -13.48 9.89
N GLY A 25 2.97 -13.31 9.82
CA GLY A 25 2.25 -13.23 8.57
C GLY A 25 2.99 -12.24 7.70
N ALA A 26 3.47 -12.70 6.55
CA ALA A 26 4.15 -11.83 5.60
C ALA A 26 3.26 -10.61 5.38
N GLN A 27 3.78 -9.41 5.66
CA GLN A 27 3.00 -8.20 5.48
C GLN A 27 2.50 -8.15 4.04
N PRO A 28 1.22 -7.85 3.82
CA PRO A 28 0.68 -7.88 2.48
C PRO A 28 1.42 -6.88 1.60
N LYS A 29 1.75 -7.28 0.37
CA LYS A 29 2.51 -6.43 -0.56
C LYS A 29 1.71 -5.18 -0.89
N THR A 30 2.32 -4.01 -0.73
CA THR A 30 1.75 -2.71 -1.12
C THR A 30 1.34 -2.71 -2.58
N VAL A 31 0.17 -2.12 -2.87
CA VAL A 31 -0.36 -1.94 -4.22
C VAL A 31 -0.13 -0.50 -4.67
N LYS A 32 0.68 -0.33 -5.71
CA LYS A 32 0.93 0.99 -6.30
C LYS A 32 -0.22 1.39 -7.22
N VAL A 33 -0.74 2.60 -7.04
CA VAL A 33 -1.80 3.19 -7.87
C VAL A 33 -1.32 4.52 -8.43
N GLY A 34 -1.38 4.65 -9.75
CA GLY A 34 -1.02 5.85 -10.47
C GLY A 34 -2.12 6.88 -10.36
N VAL A 35 -1.80 8.08 -9.88
CA VAL A 35 -2.72 9.21 -9.78
C VAL A 35 -2.24 10.26 -10.77
N LEU A 36 -2.79 10.19 -11.99
CA LEU A 36 -2.44 11.07 -13.10
C LEU A 36 -3.50 12.16 -13.21
N HIS A 37 -3.13 13.42 -12.98
CA HIS A 37 -4.03 14.56 -13.12
C HIS A 37 -3.27 15.76 -13.69
N PRO A 38 -3.90 16.68 -14.43
CA PRO A 38 -3.26 17.91 -14.88
C PRO A 38 -3.21 18.90 -13.72
N VAL A 39 -2.18 18.81 -12.89
CA VAL A 39 -2.02 19.67 -11.70
C VAL A 39 -1.32 20.98 -12.02
N THR A 40 -0.79 21.09 -13.23
CA THR A 40 -0.35 22.32 -13.89
C THR A 40 -1.11 22.50 -15.22
N GLY A 41 -0.98 23.67 -15.85
CA GLY A 41 -1.64 23.98 -17.13
C GLY A 41 -3.06 24.53 -16.97
N ALA A 42 -3.82 24.51 -18.06
CA ALA A 42 -5.14 25.15 -18.15
C ALA A 42 -6.19 24.54 -17.20
N LEU A 43 -6.05 23.25 -16.88
CA LEU A 43 -6.97 22.51 -16.02
C LEU A 43 -6.45 22.32 -14.59
N ALA A 44 -5.39 23.04 -14.21
CA ALA A 44 -4.70 22.90 -12.91
C ALA A 44 -5.66 22.90 -11.71
N TYR A 45 -6.61 23.84 -11.68
CA TYR A 45 -7.57 23.93 -10.57
C TYR A 45 -8.36 22.63 -10.41
N SER A 46 -8.93 22.10 -11.49
CA SER A 46 -9.68 20.84 -11.46
C SER A 46 -8.76 19.66 -11.09
N GLY A 47 -7.58 19.58 -11.71
CA GLY A 47 -6.63 18.51 -11.45
C GLY A 47 -6.13 18.45 -10.01
N GLN A 48 -5.94 19.61 -9.35
CA GLN A 48 -5.57 19.67 -7.93
C GLN A 48 -6.70 19.14 -7.03
N GLN A 49 -7.96 19.53 -7.30
CA GLN A 49 -9.11 19.04 -6.54
C GLN A 49 -9.29 17.52 -6.70
N CYS A 50 -9.15 17.00 -7.93
CA CYS A 50 -9.22 15.56 -8.19
C CYS A 50 -8.07 14.80 -7.52
N ARG A 51 -6.84 15.33 -7.57
CA ARG A 51 -5.68 14.73 -6.87
C ARG A 51 -5.92 14.68 -5.37
N LEU A 52 -6.41 15.76 -4.77
CA LEU A 52 -6.72 15.79 -3.34
C LEU A 52 -7.77 14.72 -2.99
N GLY A 53 -8.84 14.61 -3.78
CA GLY A 53 -9.86 13.57 -3.61
C GLY A 53 -9.29 12.16 -3.68
N ALA A 54 -8.41 11.89 -4.66
CA ALA A 54 -7.75 10.60 -4.80
C ALA A 54 -6.86 10.26 -3.59
N LEU A 55 -6.12 11.24 -3.07
CA LEU A 55 -5.26 11.05 -1.90
C LEU A 55 -6.08 10.81 -0.63
N MET A 56 -7.16 11.54 -0.40
CA MET A 56 -8.07 11.31 0.72
C MET A 56 -8.69 9.90 0.66
N ALA A 57 -9.13 9.45 -0.52
CA ALA A 57 -9.66 8.10 -0.67
C ALA A 57 -8.61 7.01 -0.38
N ILE A 58 -7.37 7.21 -0.82
CA ILE A 58 -6.25 6.30 -0.52
C ILE A 58 -5.97 6.26 0.98
N GLU A 59 -5.96 7.42 1.64
CA GLU A 59 -5.79 7.53 3.09
C GLU A 59 -6.90 6.80 3.84
N ASP A 60 -8.17 7.03 3.49
CA ASP A 60 -9.32 6.38 4.12
C ASP A 60 -9.28 4.85 3.95
N ILE A 61 -8.96 4.36 2.75
CA ILE A 61 -8.83 2.92 2.48
C ILE A 61 -7.71 2.33 3.33
N ASN A 62 -6.57 3.02 3.39
CA ASN A 62 -5.43 2.57 4.19
C ASN A 62 -5.76 2.60 5.70
N ALA A 63 -6.45 3.64 6.19
CA ALA A 63 -6.90 3.73 7.58
C ALA A 63 -7.91 2.62 7.93
N ALA A 64 -8.79 2.25 6.99
CA ALA A 64 -9.77 1.17 7.13
C ALA A 64 -9.17 -0.26 7.06
N GLY A 65 -7.85 -0.39 6.99
CA GLY A 65 -7.16 -1.67 6.99
C GLY A 65 -6.65 -2.13 5.63
N GLY A 66 -6.77 -1.32 4.57
CA GLY A 66 -6.29 -1.65 3.23
C GLY A 66 -7.24 -2.56 2.44
N ILE A 67 -6.73 -3.19 1.36
CA ILE A 67 -7.51 -4.03 0.46
C ILE A 67 -7.75 -5.40 1.09
N LYS A 68 -9.00 -5.66 1.52
CA LYS A 68 -9.39 -6.90 2.22
C LYS A 68 -9.08 -8.19 1.43
N SER A 69 -9.38 -8.21 0.13
CA SER A 69 -9.10 -9.37 -0.74
C SER A 69 -7.60 -9.65 -0.93
N LEU A 70 -6.74 -8.69 -0.59
CA LEU A 70 -5.29 -8.79 -0.64
C LEU A 70 -4.67 -8.78 0.77
N GLY A 71 -5.38 -9.31 1.77
CA GLY A 71 -4.88 -9.44 3.14
C GLY A 71 -4.68 -8.13 3.89
N GLY A 72 -5.27 -7.02 3.44
CA GLY A 72 -5.08 -5.69 4.02
C GLY A 72 -3.94 -4.89 3.39
N ALA A 73 -3.55 -5.24 2.16
CA ALA A 73 -2.55 -4.50 1.39
C ALA A 73 -2.85 -3.00 1.34
N LYS A 74 -1.86 -2.18 1.67
CA LYS A 74 -1.96 -0.73 1.58
C LYS A 74 -1.81 -0.26 0.14
N LEU A 75 -2.46 0.85 -0.17
CA LEU A 75 -2.31 1.60 -1.40
C LEU A 75 -1.15 2.59 -1.27
N GLU A 76 -0.32 2.68 -2.30
CA GLU A 76 0.73 3.70 -2.47
C GLU A 76 0.44 4.52 -3.73
N ALA A 77 0.31 5.84 -3.57
CA ALA A 77 0.06 6.72 -4.70
C ALA A 77 1.35 7.05 -5.45
N VAL A 78 1.36 6.80 -6.76
CA VAL A 78 2.41 7.27 -7.69
C VAL A 78 1.83 8.46 -8.44
N LEU A 79 2.34 9.67 -8.16
CA LEU A 79 1.77 10.90 -8.70
C LEU A 79 2.37 11.24 -10.07
N GLY A 80 1.51 11.60 -11.02
CA GLY A 80 1.90 12.12 -12.35
C GLY A 80 1.17 13.41 -12.69
N ASP A 81 1.83 14.30 -13.44
CA ASP A 81 1.27 15.55 -13.93
C ASP A 81 1.10 15.53 -15.45
N ALA A 82 -0.15 15.58 -15.91
CA ALA A 82 -0.47 15.61 -17.34
C ALA A 82 -0.31 17.01 -17.97
N GLN A 83 -0.08 18.07 -17.18
CA GLN A 83 0.17 19.45 -17.67
C GLN A 83 -0.89 20.03 -18.61
N SER A 84 -2.10 19.47 -18.61
CA SER A 84 -3.15 19.72 -19.61
C SER A 84 -2.74 19.43 -21.06
N GLN A 85 -1.81 18.48 -21.26
CA GLN A 85 -1.24 18.15 -22.56
C GLN A 85 -1.21 16.63 -22.75
N PRO A 86 -1.85 16.07 -23.80
CA PRO A 86 -1.89 14.63 -24.03
C PRO A 86 -0.52 13.95 -24.07
N GLN A 87 0.49 14.61 -24.66
CA GLN A 87 1.85 14.08 -24.75
C GLN A 87 2.53 13.96 -23.39
N ALA A 88 2.33 14.93 -22.49
CA ALA A 88 2.85 14.86 -21.13
C ALA A 88 2.14 13.76 -20.33
N GLY A 89 0.82 13.63 -20.49
CA GLY A 89 0.05 12.54 -19.90
C GLY A 89 0.55 11.16 -20.33
N ALA A 90 0.80 10.95 -21.62
CA ALA A 90 1.34 9.68 -22.13
C ALA A 90 2.73 9.37 -21.55
N ALA A 91 3.61 10.36 -21.45
CA ALA A 91 4.94 10.18 -20.84
C ALA A 91 4.86 9.78 -19.35
N GLU A 92 3.91 10.33 -18.60
CA GLU A 92 3.67 9.93 -17.20
C GLU A 92 3.11 8.51 -17.08
N VAL A 93 2.24 8.08 -18.01
CA VAL A 93 1.75 6.70 -18.06
C VAL A 93 2.90 5.71 -18.23
N GLU A 94 3.86 5.99 -19.12
CA GLU A 94 5.03 5.13 -19.30
C GLU A 94 5.88 5.04 -18.03
N LYS A 95 6.11 6.16 -17.34
CA LYS A 95 6.80 6.16 -16.04
C LYS A 95 6.05 5.34 -14.99
N MET A 96 4.72 5.40 -14.96
CA MET A 96 3.90 4.61 -14.05
C MET A 96 3.97 3.11 -14.36
N ASN A 97 4.02 2.74 -15.64
CA ASN A 97 4.21 1.37 -16.09
C ASN A 97 5.56 0.83 -15.62
N GLU A 98 6.65 1.59 -15.82
CA GLU A 98 7.99 1.25 -15.31
C GLU A 98 8.03 1.15 -13.78
N ALA A 99 7.27 1.99 -13.08
CA ALA A 99 7.16 1.95 -11.62
C ALA A 99 6.37 0.74 -11.06
N GLY A 100 5.75 -0.06 -11.93
CA GLY A 100 4.97 -1.24 -11.56
C GLY A 100 3.62 -0.91 -10.94
N VAL A 101 2.99 0.18 -11.37
CA VAL A 101 1.65 0.57 -10.95
C VAL A 101 0.63 -0.48 -11.40
N SER A 102 -0.29 -0.86 -10.50
CA SER A 102 -1.34 -1.86 -10.78
C SER A 102 -2.56 -1.27 -11.48
N ALA A 103 -2.82 0.03 -11.32
CA ALA A 103 -3.91 0.75 -11.97
C ALA A 103 -3.63 2.25 -12.01
N ILE A 104 -4.11 2.95 -13.04
CA ILE A 104 -4.03 4.41 -13.16
C ILE A 104 -5.43 4.99 -13.03
N VAL A 105 -5.57 6.03 -12.20
CA VAL A 105 -6.82 6.79 -12.01
C VAL A 105 -6.61 8.25 -12.40
N GLY A 106 -7.69 8.88 -12.86
CA GLY A 106 -7.72 10.33 -13.11
C GLY A 106 -7.17 10.79 -14.45
N ALA A 107 -6.80 9.87 -15.36
CA ALA A 107 -6.12 10.18 -16.62
C ALA A 107 -6.96 11.02 -17.59
N PHE A 108 -6.99 12.33 -17.37
CA PHE A 108 -7.44 13.35 -18.31
C PHE A 108 -6.35 14.42 -18.47
N ALA A 109 -6.30 15.02 -19.65
CA ALA A 109 -5.34 16.05 -20.03
C ALA A 109 -6.07 17.15 -20.79
#